data_AF-A0A258GGQ2-F1
#
_entry.id   AF-A0A258GGQ2-F1
#
_cell.length_a   1.000
_cell.length_b   1.000
_cell.length_c   1.000
_cell.angle_alpha   90.00
_cell.angle_beta   90.00
_cell.angle_gamma   90.00
#
_symmetry.space_group_name_H-M   'P 1'
#
loop_
_entity.id
_entity.type
_entity.pdbx_description
1 polymer ?
#
loop_
_entity_poly.entity_id
_entity_poly.type
_entity_poly.pdbx_seq_one_letter_code
_entity_poly.pdbx_strand_id
1 'polypeptide(L)'
;MMFIDGRRYDGVWDDTAILEAMERPFGVRVGMASADFFRWAAPAGLVLILATFAALAFVNFGGAATYAHWSETLVGFRFGAFTFDLTVGKWVNDGLMALFFLIVGIEIKRELVNGELSSIDKAAVPLLGALGGMLFPALIFYAMNRGLPTAHGWGCRCRPTSPLPLAS
;
A
#
# COMPACT_ATOMS: atom_id res chain seq x y z
N MET A 1 -37.86 35.68 1.43
CA MET A 1 -38.65 34.52 1.88
C MET A 1 -39.82 34.40 0.92
N MET A 2 -39.83 33.34 0.12
CA MET A 2 -40.74 33.17 -1.02
C MET A 2 -41.80 32.13 -0.63
N PHE A 3 -43.06 32.38 -0.95
CA PHE A 3 -44.15 31.42 -0.73
C PHE A 3 -44.67 31.01 -2.11
N ILE A 4 -44.83 29.71 -2.33
CA ILE A 4 -45.34 29.14 -3.59
C ILE A 4 -46.48 28.20 -3.21
N ASP A 5 -47.68 28.43 -3.76
CA ASP A 5 -48.88 27.61 -3.55
C ASP A 5 -49.25 27.34 -2.08
N GLY A 6 -49.16 28.36 -1.23
CA GLY A 6 -49.55 28.26 0.18
C GLY A 6 -48.60 27.44 1.06
N ARG A 7 -47.48 26.94 0.52
CA ARG A 7 -46.38 26.34 1.29
C ARG A 7 -45.15 27.25 1.30
N ARG A 8 -44.48 27.30 2.44
CA ARG A 8 -43.36 28.20 2.71
C ARG A 8 -42.09 27.62 2.09
N TYR A 9 -41.41 28.39 1.23
CA TYR A 9 -40.16 27.97 0.59
C TYR A 9 -38.97 28.50 1.40
N ASP A 10 -38.31 27.63 2.16
CA ASP A 10 -37.22 27.98 3.08
C ASP A 10 -35.88 27.33 2.69
N GLY A 11 -35.31 27.79 1.56
CA GLY A 11 -33.88 27.66 1.27
C GLY A 11 -33.34 26.23 1.11
N VAL A 12 -32.00 26.10 1.23
CA VAL A 12 -31.22 24.86 0.99
C VAL A 12 -31.55 23.72 2.00
N TRP A 13 -32.51 23.94 2.91
CA TRP A 13 -32.86 23.10 4.05
C TRP A 13 -34.35 22.73 4.08
N ASP A 14 -34.96 22.51 2.91
CA ASP A 14 -36.31 21.98 2.82
C ASP A 14 -36.35 20.49 3.22
N ASP A 15 -37.42 20.05 3.91
CA ASP A 15 -37.55 18.68 4.40
C ASP A 15 -37.43 17.65 3.26
N THR A 16 -37.90 18.00 2.06
CA THR A 16 -37.75 17.13 0.88
C THR A 16 -36.32 17.06 0.36
N ALA A 17 -35.55 18.15 0.43
CA ALA A 17 -34.14 18.18 0.07
C ALA A 17 -33.27 17.42 1.08
N ILE A 18 -33.63 17.45 2.37
CA ILE A 18 -32.99 16.67 3.43
C ILE A 18 -33.31 15.18 3.28
N LEU A 19 -34.57 14.85 3.00
CA LEU A 19 -34.99 13.47 2.71
C LEU A 19 -34.30 12.94 1.46
N GLU A 20 -34.14 13.75 0.42
CA GLU A 20 -33.40 13.39 -0.80
C GLU A 20 -31.89 13.19 -0.53
N ALA A 21 -31.28 14.00 0.35
CA ALA A 21 -29.88 13.83 0.77
C ALA A 21 -29.66 12.59 1.65
N MET A 22 -30.66 12.21 2.45
CA MET A 22 -30.70 11.00 3.27
C MET A 22 -31.04 9.74 2.47
N GLU A 23 -31.84 9.86 1.41
CA GLU A 23 -32.19 8.77 0.49
C GLU A 23 -31.09 8.48 -0.53
N ARG A 24 -30.10 9.36 -0.71
CA ARG A 24 -28.94 9.06 -1.59
C ARG A 24 -28.23 7.81 -1.06
N PRO A 25 -28.30 6.67 -1.77
CA PRO A 25 -27.71 5.44 -1.30
C PRO A 25 -26.20 5.63 -1.12
N PHE A 26 -25.63 5.10 -0.05
CA PHE A 26 -24.18 5.08 0.18
C PHE A 26 -23.43 4.62 -1.08
N GLY A 27 -24.03 3.69 -1.85
CA GLY A 27 -23.52 3.20 -3.13
C GLY A 27 -23.35 4.25 -4.23
N VAL A 28 -24.12 5.34 -4.27
CA VAL A 28 -24.00 6.38 -5.32
C VAL A 28 -22.81 7.30 -5.03
N ARG A 29 -22.53 7.62 -3.75
CA ARG A 29 -21.32 8.35 -3.34
C ARG A 29 -20.06 7.50 -3.56
N VAL A 30 -20.12 6.22 -3.19
CA VAL A 30 -19.04 5.28 -3.46
C VAL A 30 -18.81 5.12 -4.96
N GLY A 31 -19.86 5.03 -5.78
CA GLY A 31 -19.74 4.90 -7.24
C GLY A 31 -19.05 6.09 -7.91
N MET A 32 -19.40 7.31 -7.52
CA MET A 32 -18.74 8.53 -8.04
C MET A 32 -17.28 8.63 -7.58
N ALA A 33 -17.00 8.39 -6.30
CA ALA A 33 -15.63 8.38 -5.77
C ALA A 33 -14.77 7.28 -6.41
N SER A 34 -15.36 6.12 -6.72
CA SER A 34 -14.69 5.03 -7.42
C SER A 34 -14.30 5.44 -8.84
N ALA A 35 -15.22 6.06 -9.60
CA ALA A 35 -14.96 6.48 -10.97
C ALA A 35 -13.83 7.53 -11.06
N ASP A 36 -13.81 8.49 -10.13
CA ASP A 36 -12.75 9.49 -10.06
C ASP A 36 -11.41 8.90 -9.61
N PHE A 37 -11.41 7.98 -8.64
CA PHE A 37 -10.23 7.21 -8.25
C PHE A 37 -9.68 6.41 -9.43
N PHE A 38 -10.53 5.71 -10.18
CA PHE A 38 -10.11 4.96 -11.37
C PHE A 38 -9.49 5.87 -12.43
N ARG A 39 -10.01 7.08 -12.67
CA ARG A 39 -9.39 8.01 -13.65
C ARG A 39 -7.96 8.41 -13.28
N TRP A 40 -7.66 8.60 -12.00
CA TRP A 40 -6.33 9.00 -11.53
C TRP A 40 -5.39 7.82 -11.23
N ALA A 41 -5.93 6.70 -10.73
CA ALA A 41 -5.17 5.52 -10.36
C ALA A 41 -4.93 4.57 -11.55
N ALA A 42 -5.77 4.60 -12.59
CA ALA A 42 -5.64 3.71 -13.75
C ALA A 42 -4.29 3.84 -14.50
N PRO A 43 -3.73 5.05 -14.74
CA PRO A 43 -2.47 5.15 -15.47
C PRO A 43 -1.30 4.50 -14.71
N ALA A 44 -1.18 4.76 -13.41
CA ALA A 44 -0.10 4.20 -12.58
C ALA A 44 -0.24 2.68 -12.39
N GLY A 45 -1.48 2.21 -12.13
CA GLY A 45 -1.77 0.78 -12.00
C GLY A 45 -1.50 0.01 -13.30
N LEU A 46 -1.89 0.58 -14.45
CA LEU A 46 -1.63 -0.03 -15.75
C LEU A 46 -0.13 -0.14 -16.04
N VAL A 47 0.65 0.91 -15.75
CA VAL A 47 2.11 0.88 -15.92
C VAL A 47 2.75 -0.20 -15.05
N LEU A 48 2.30 -0.38 -13.81
CA LEU A 48 2.80 -1.43 -12.91
C LEU A 48 2.50 -2.83 -13.45
N ILE A 49 1.27 -3.05 -13.94
CA ILE A 49 0.86 -4.33 -14.54
C ILE A 49 1.71 -4.64 -15.78
N LEU A 50 1.87 -3.66 -16.67
CA LEU A 50 2.70 -3.81 -17.87
C LEU A 50 4.16 -4.09 -17.51
N ALA A 51 4.73 -3.38 -16.54
CA ALA A 51 6.09 -3.62 -16.05
C ALA A 51 6.25 -5.03 -15.47
N THR A 52 5.24 -5.52 -14.75
CA THR A 52 5.23 -6.88 -14.19
C THR A 52 5.23 -7.93 -15.30
N PHE A 53 4.35 -7.78 -16.30
CA PHE A 53 4.32 -8.69 -17.45
C PHE A 53 5.62 -8.64 -18.25
N ALA A 54 6.18 -7.45 -18.46
CA ALA A 54 7.46 -7.29 -19.14
C ALA A 54 8.60 -7.98 -18.37
N ALA A 55 8.65 -7.84 -17.04
CA ALA A 55 9.65 -8.50 -16.20
C ALA A 55 9.51 -10.03 -16.24
N LEU A 56 8.29 -10.55 -16.14
CA LEU A 56 8.03 -11.99 -16.27
C LEU A 56 8.44 -12.49 -17.65
N ALA A 57 8.02 -11.82 -18.72
CA ALA A 57 8.41 -12.19 -20.08
C ALA A 57 9.94 -12.21 -20.24
N PHE A 58 10.62 -11.17 -19.79
CA PHE A 58 12.08 -11.05 -19.87
C PHE A 58 12.80 -12.22 -19.18
N VAL A 59 12.38 -12.61 -17.97
CA VAL A 59 12.97 -13.74 -17.25
C VAL A 59 12.69 -15.07 -17.94
N ASN A 60 11.47 -15.27 -18.45
CA ASN A 60 11.07 -16.52 -19.11
C ASN A 60 11.73 -16.73 -20.49
N PHE A 61 12.06 -15.66 -21.22
CA PHE A 61 12.71 -15.74 -22.54
C PHE A 61 14.26 -15.81 -22.46
N GLY A 62 14.83 -16.16 -21.32
CA GLY A 62 16.27 -16.37 -21.15
C GLY A 62 17.04 -15.21 -20.52
N GLY A 63 16.37 -14.12 -20.13
CA GLY A 63 16.98 -13.00 -19.40
C GLY A 63 17.30 -13.29 -17.93
N ALA A 64 16.92 -14.47 -17.42
CA ALA A 64 17.10 -14.85 -16.02
C ALA A 64 18.57 -14.81 -15.56
N ALA A 65 19.49 -15.39 -16.32
CA ALA A 65 20.91 -15.44 -15.95
C ALA A 65 21.56 -14.05 -15.95
N THR A 66 21.24 -13.23 -16.96
CA THR A 66 21.71 -11.85 -17.06
C THR A 66 21.17 -11.00 -15.90
N TYR A 67 19.88 -11.14 -15.58
CA TYR A 67 19.27 -10.44 -14.45
C TYR A 67 19.89 -10.87 -13.11
N ALA A 68 20.09 -12.17 -12.89
CA ALA A 68 20.70 -12.69 -11.67
C ALA A 68 22.11 -12.12 -11.48
N HIS A 69 22.98 -12.23 -12.50
CA HIS A 69 24.34 -11.71 -12.45
C HIS A 69 24.37 -10.19 -12.19
N TRP A 70 23.53 -9.43 -12.88
CA TRP A 70 23.43 -7.99 -12.67
C TRP A 70 22.95 -7.66 -11.25
N SER A 71 21.91 -8.36 -10.76
CA SER A 71 21.31 -8.11 -9.45
C SER A 71 22.23 -8.48 -8.28
N GLU A 72 23.10 -9.48 -8.46
CA GLU A 72 24.06 -9.96 -7.47
C GLU A 72 25.38 -9.19 -7.49
N THR A 73 25.59 -8.32 -8.49
CA THR A 73 26.80 -7.51 -8.58
C THR A 73 26.94 -6.66 -7.32
N LEU A 74 28.09 -6.75 -6.64
CA LEU A 74 28.35 -6.00 -5.42
C LEU A 74 28.78 -4.58 -5.77
N VAL A 75 28.05 -3.60 -5.24
CA VAL A 75 28.34 -2.18 -5.36
C VAL A 75 28.40 -1.61 -3.95
N GLY A 76 29.53 -0.99 -3.63
CA GLY A 76 29.83 -0.59 -2.27
C GLY A 76 30.85 0.53 -2.19
N PHE A 77 30.92 1.14 -1.01
CA PHE A 77 31.92 2.15 -0.69
C PHE A 77 32.84 1.61 0.40
N ARG A 78 34.15 1.78 0.19
CA ARG A 78 35.18 1.42 1.18
C ARG A 78 35.88 2.71 1.62
N PHE A 79 35.76 3.05 2.89
CA PHE A 79 36.45 4.19 3.51
C PHE A 79 37.31 3.69 4.67
N GLY A 80 38.62 3.56 4.43
CA GLY A 80 39.55 3.00 5.41
C GLY A 80 39.16 1.56 5.80
N ALA A 81 38.88 1.34 7.09
CA ALA A 81 38.43 0.06 7.62
C ALA A 81 36.92 -0.19 7.47
N PHE A 82 36.13 0.82 7.06
CA PHE A 82 34.70 0.68 6.88
C PHE A 82 34.39 0.17 5.47
N THR A 83 33.74 -0.98 5.38
CA THR A 83 33.31 -1.59 4.11
C THR A 83 31.79 -1.74 4.10
N PHE A 84 31.13 -1.09 3.14
CA PHE A 84 29.70 -1.22 2.93
C PHE A 84 29.45 -1.74 1.53
N ASP A 85 29.21 -3.05 1.43
CA ASP A 85 28.99 -3.75 0.16
C ASP A 85 27.56 -4.30 0.12
N LEU A 86 26.75 -3.80 -0.82
CA LEU A 86 25.41 -4.31 -1.07
C LEU A 86 25.30 -4.75 -2.53
N THR A 87 24.46 -5.74 -2.79
CA THR A 87 24.16 -6.14 -4.17
C THR A 87 23.34 -5.04 -4.86
N VAL A 88 23.48 -4.89 -6.17
CA VAL A 88 22.69 -3.93 -6.96
C VAL A 88 21.20 -4.14 -6.75
N GLY A 89 20.73 -5.39 -6.72
CA GLY A 89 19.34 -5.71 -6.45
C GLY A 89 18.85 -5.19 -5.10
N LYS A 90 19.71 -5.25 -4.07
CA LYS A 90 19.37 -4.72 -2.74
C LYS A 90 19.38 -3.19 -2.70
N TRP A 91 20.34 -2.54 -3.36
CA TRP A 91 20.35 -1.08 -3.52
C TRP A 91 19.09 -0.56 -4.18
N VAL A 92 18.65 -1.19 -5.27
CA VAL A 92 17.44 -0.80 -5.99
C VAL A 92 16.20 -1.04 -5.12
N ASN A 93 16.10 -2.20 -4.45
CA ASN A 93 14.99 -2.50 -3.56
C ASN A 93 14.87 -1.47 -2.43
N ASP A 94 15.95 -1.25 -1.69
CA ASP A 94 15.93 -0.40 -0.52
C ASP A 94 15.77 1.08 -0.92
N GLY A 95 16.38 1.49 -2.05
CA GLY A 95 16.24 2.83 -2.61
C GLY A 95 14.82 3.14 -3.12
N LEU A 96 14.21 2.23 -3.89
CA LEU A 96 12.83 2.39 -4.35
C LEU A 96 11.84 2.36 -3.18
N MET A 97 12.07 1.51 -2.17
CA MET A 97 11.26 1.50 -0.95
C MET A 97 11.39 2.80 -0.17
N ALA A 98 12.60 3.34 -0.03
CA ALA A 98 12.81 4.63 0.63
C ALA A 98 12.07 5.75 -0.10
N LEU A 99 12.11 5.79 -1.44
CA LEU A 99 11.36 6.76 -2.23
C LEU A 99 9.85 6.58 -2.09
N PHE A 100 9.36 5.34 -2.14
CA PHE A 100 7.95 5.03 -1.93
C PHE A 100 7.45 5.52 -0.57
N PHE A 101 8.16 5.17 0.51
CA PHE A 101 7.81 5.61 1.86
C PHE A 101 7.94 7.12 2.05
N LEU A 102 8.87 7.78 1.36
CA LEU A 102 8.96 9.24 1.37
C LEU A 102 7.70 9.87 0.76
N ILE A 103 7.28 9.41 -0.43
CA ILE A 103 6.09 9.93 -1.11
C ILE A 103 4.84 9.68 -0.28
N VAL A 104 4.66 8.44 0.21
CA VAL A 104 3.56 8.06 1.09
C VAL A 104 3.59 8.88 2.38
N GLY A 105 4.76 9.09 2.97
CA GLY A 105 4.93 9.88 4.19
C GLY A 105 4.56 11.35 4.00
N ILE A 106 4.90 11.95 2.86
CA ILE A 106 4.51 13.32 2.53
C ILE A 106 2.98 13.42 2.37
N GLU A 107 2.36 12.46 1.69
CA GLU A 107 0.91 12.44 1.50
C GLU A 107 0.16 12.24 2.83
N ILE A 108 0.62 11.30 3.66
CA ILE A 108 0.08 11.10 5.01
C ILE A 108 0.23 12.38 5.85
N LYS A 109 1.40 13.03 5.80
CA LYS A 109 1.62 14.29 6.52
C LYS A 109 0.66 15.38 6.06
N ARG A 110 0.42 15.49 4.76
CA ARG A 110 -0.55 16.45 4.20
C ARG A 110 -1.96 16.18 4.71
N GLU A 111 -2.37 14.91 4.73
CA GLU A 111 -3.71 14.50 5.18
C GLU A 111 -3.89 14.65 6.70
N LEU A 112 -2.82 14.48 7.47
CA LEU A 112 -2.81 14.73 8.91
C LEU A 112 -3.00 16.23 9.23
N VAL A 113 -2.43 17.13 8.43
CA VAL A 113 -2.46 18.58 8.70
C VAL A 113 -3.73 19.23 8.14
N ASN A 114 -4.16 18.87 6.94
CA ASN A 114 -5.23 19.55 6.20
C ASN A 114 -6.44 18.65 5.86
N GLY A 115 -6.38 17.36 6.18
CA GLY A 115 -7.32 16.36 5.68
C GLY A 115 -8.16 15.71 6.76
N GLU A 116 -8.73 14.55 6.41
CA GLU A 116 -9.65 13.80 7.26
C GLU A 116 -8.97 13.20 8.50
N LEU A 117 -7.65 13.05 8.51
CA LEU A 117 -6.88 12.54 9.65
C LEU A 117 -6.56 13.61 10.71
N SER A 118 -6.99 14.87 10.52
CA SER A 118 -6.72 15.98 11.44
C SER A 118 -7.48 15.90 12.77
N SER A 119 -8.54 15.09 12.85
CA SER A 119 -9.33 14.87 14.07
C SER A 119 -9.35 13.40 14.46
N ILE A 120 -9.22 13.12 15.76
CA ILE A 120 -9.16 11.76 16.31
C ILE A 120 -10.36 10.91 15.88
N ASP A 121 -11.56 11.49 15.85
CA ASP A 121 -12.80 10.77 15.48
C ASP A 121 -12.79 10.27 14.03
N LYS A 122 -12.22 11.06 13.11
CA LYS A 122 -12.11 10.68 11.70
C LYS A 122 -10.93 9.75 11.43
N ALA A 123 -9.86 9.84 12.24
CA ALA A 123 -8.69 8.98 12.11
C ALA A 123 -8.92 7.55 12.61
N ALA A 124 -9.89 7.33 13.50
CA ALA A 124 -10.14 6.03 14.12
C ALA A 124 -10.52 4.94 13.10
N VAL A 125 -11.40 5.24 12.15
CA VAL A 125 -11.89 4.25 11.17
C VAL A 125 -10.78 3.77 10.22
N PRO A 126 -10.00 4.66 9.56
CA PRO A 126 -8.86 4.23 8.73
C PRO A 126 -7.80 3.47 9.54
N LEU A 127 -7.52 3.90 10.78
CA LEU A 127 -6.51 3.27 11.63
C LEU A 127 -6.91 1.85 12.01
N LEU A 128 -8.15 1.65 12.47
CA LEU A 128 -8.68 0.32 12.80
C LEU A 128 -8.74 -0.58 11.55
N GLY A 129 -9.12 -0.02 10.40
CA GLY A 129 -9.09 -0.73 9.11
C GLY A 129 -7.67 -1.20 8.75
N ALA A 130 -6.67 -0.33 8.89
CA ALA A 130 -5.26 -0.67 8.64
C ALA A 130 -4.73 -1.74 9.61
N LEU A 131 -5.01 -1.59 10.92
CA LEU A 131 -4.62 -2.57 11.93
C LEU A 131 -5.29 -3.92 11.68
N GLY A 132 -6.58 -3.93 11.36
CA GLY A 132 -7.32 -5.15 11.00
C GLY A 132 -6.73 -5.83 9.76
N GLY A 133 -6.41 -5.05 8.73
CA GLY A 133 -5.80 -5.54 7.49
C GLY A 133 -4.44 -6.21 7.67
N MET A 134 -3.67 -5.83 8.68
CA MET A 134 -2.37 -6.44 9.01
C MET A 134 -2.49 -7.58 10.04
N LEU A 135 -3.27 -7.38 11.10
CA LEU A 135 -3.40 -8.35 12.20
C LEU A 135 -4.15 -9.61 11.79
N PHE A 136 -5.22 -9.47 11.01
CA PHE A 136 -6.05 -10.60 10.62
C PHE A 136 -5.28 -11.66 9.79
N PRO A 137 -4.57 -11.30 8.70
CA PRO A 137 -3.79 -12.30 7.96
C PRO A 137 -2.62 -12.86 8.78
N ALA A 138 -1.98 -12.05 9.63
CA ALA A 138 -0.91 -12.52 10.50
C ALA A 138 -1.39 -13.57 11.52
N LEU A 139 -2.56 -13.35 12.13
CA LEU A 139 -3.17 -14.28 13.08
C LEU A 139 -3.61 -15.58 12.40
N ILE A 140 -4.21 -15.50 11.21
CA ILE A 140 -4.57 -16.68 10.42
C ILE A 140 -3.32 -17.49 10.07
N PHE A 141 -2.27 -16.84 9.56
CA PHE A 141 -1.01 -17.49 9.23
C PHE A 141 -0.38 -18.18 10.45
N TYR A 142 -0.32 -17.47 11.59
CA TYR A 142 0.22 -18.00 12.83
C TYR A 142 -0.60 -19.19 13.35
N ALA A 143 -1.93 -19.09 13.35
CA ALA A 143 -2.82 -20.17 13.76
C ALA A 143 -2.61 -21.44 12.92
N MET A 144 -2.43 -21.28 11.60
CA MET A 144 -2.17 -22.39 10.68
C MET A 144 -0.75 -22.97 10.81
N ASN A 145 0.24 -22.17 11.21
CA ASN A 145 1.66 -22.58 11.31
C ASN A 145 2.13 -22.86 12.75
N ARG A 146 1.21 -23.00 13.73
CA ARG A 146 1.60 -23.25 15.12
C ARG A 146 2.41 -24.55 15.24
N GLY A 147 3.60 -24.45 15.85
CA GLY A 147 4.49 -25.59 16.08
C GLY A 147 5.46 -25.92 14.93
N LEU A 148 5.37 -25.21 13.81
CA LEU A 148 6.33 -25.34 12.71
C LEU A 148 7.45 -24.30 12.83
N PRO A 149 8.67 -24.60 12.33
CA PRO A 149 9.78 -23.62 12.25
C PRO A 149 9.41 -22.34 11.49
N THR A 150 8.38 -22.40 10.63
CA THR A 150 7.84 -21.31 9.82
C THR A 150 6.93 -20.35 10.58
N ALA A 151 6.61 -20.59 11.86
CA ALA A 151 5.70 -19.74 12.65
C ALA A 151 6.16 -18.27 12.74
N HIS A 152 7.46 -18.01 12.64
CA HIS A 152 8.04 -16.66 12.62
C HIS A 152 7.94 -15.96 11.24
N GLY A 153 7.41 -16.65 10.23
CA GLY A 153 7.33 -16.19 8.84
C GLY A 153 6.22 -15.19 8.54
N TRP A 154 5.45 -14.74 9.54
CA TRP A 154 4.29 -13.86 9.35
C TRP A 154 4.60 -12.49 8.73
N GLY A 155 5.88 -12.08 8.66
CA GLY A 155 6.38 -10.88 7.97
C GLY A 155 7.43 -11.13 6.87
N CYS A 156 7.62 -12.38 6.45
CA CYS A 156 8.50 -12.91 5.38
C CYS A 156 9.81 -12.15 5.00
N ARG A 157 10.92 -12.51 5.67
CA ARG A 157 12.13 -13.12 5.06
C ARG A 157 12.95 -13.79 6.18
N CYS A 158 12.63 -15.03 6.54
CA CYS A 158 13.59 -15.86 7.25
C CYS A 158 14.55 -16.45 6.21
N ARG A 159 15.80 -15.95 6.20
CA ARG A 159 16.93 -16.67 5.60
C ARG A 159 17.41 -17.68 6.64
N PRO A 160 17.22 -18.99 6.47
CA PRO A 160 17.88 -19.95 7.34
C PRO A 160 19.33 -20.07 6.85
N THR A 161 20.24 -19.24 7.36
CA THR A 161 21.68 -19.55 7.31
C THR A 161 22.05 -20.28 8.59
N SER A 162 21.76 -21.57 8.65
CA SER A 162 22.58 -22.48 9.44
C SER A 162 23.71 -22.97 8.52
N PRO A 163 25.00 -22.76 8.86
CA PRO A 163 26.04 -23.59 8.28
C PRO A 163 25.79 -25.03 8.77
N LEU A 164 25.71 -25.98 7.85
CA LEU A 164 25.75 -27.41 8.19
C LEU A 164 27.06 -27.66 8.97
N PRO A 165 27.02 -28.16 10.22
CA PRO A 165 28.20 -28.81 10.77
C PRO A 165 28.40 -30.08 9.95
N LEU A 166 29.33 -30.04 9.00
CA LEU A 166 29.95 -31.26 8.53
C LEU A 166 30.65 -31.86 9.75
N ALA A 167 30.01 -32.86 10.33
CA ALA A 167 30.61 -33.78 11.27
C ALA A 167 31.77 -34.52 10.56
N SER A 168 32.88 -34.63 11.28
CA SER A 168 34.01 -35.58 11.13
C SER A 168 34.66 -35.70 9.76
#